data_AF-A0A7W0JXU0-F1
#
_entry.id   AF-A0A7W0JXU0-F1
#
_cell.length_a   1.000
_cell.length_b   1.000
_cell.length_c   1.000
_cell.angle_alpha   90.00
_cell.angle_beta   90.00
_cell.angle_gamma   90.00
#
_symmetry.space_group_name_H-M   'P 1'
#
loop_
_entity.id
_entity.type
_entity.pdbx_description
1 polymer ?
#
loop_
_entity_poly.entity_id
_entity_poly.type
_entity_poly.pdbx_seq_one_letter_code
_entity_poly.pdbx_strand_id
1 'polypeptide(L)'
;MSALHGARCGWPPAFPGDAARLPYPPDPPRVEEIVAVMRQAGESDHGLRLQALIVVLWRAELRIGEAMALTEPDLDPSRGSP
;
A
#
# COMPACT_ATOMS: atom_id res chain seq x y z
N MET A 1 1.14 10.13 -24.73
CA MET A 1 2.52 9.78 -24.35
C MET A 1 2.71 10.10 -22.88
N SER A 2 2.48 9.13 -21.98
CA SER A 2 2.86 9.29 -20.57
C SER A 2 3.90 8.22 -20.29
N ALA A 3 5.13 8.67 -20.03
CA ALA A 3 6.24 7.80 -19.70
C ALA A 3 5.97 7.15 -18.35
N LEU A 4 5.85 5.82 -18.34
CA LEU A 4 5.98 5.02 -17.14
C LEU A 4 7.38 5.28 -16.59
N HIS A 5 7.49 6.09 -15.54
CA HIS A 5 8.76 6.44 -14.94
C HIS A 5 9.33 5.21 -14.23
N GLY A 6 10.19 4.49 -14.95
CA GLY A 6 11.40 3.85 -14.43
C GLY A 6 11.23 2.89 -13.27
N ALA A 7 10.88 1.64 -13.60
CA ALA A 7 11.16 0.47 -12.76
C ALA A 7 12.66 0.41 -12.45
N ARG A 8 13.06 0.84 -11.24
CA ARG A 8 14.39 0.57 -10.71
C ARG A 8 14.31 -0.81 -10.06
N CYS A 9 14.67 -1.83 -10.82
CA CYS A 9 14.81 -3.18 -10.28
C CYS A 9 15.95 -3.19 -9.25
N GLY A 10 15.62 -3.53 -7.99
CA GLY A 10 16.53 -3.65 -6.86
C GLY A 10 17.60 -4.72 -7.08
N TRP A 11 18.70 -4.34 -7.74
CA TRP A 11 19.91 -5.16 -7.76
C TRP A 11 20.72 -4.87 -6.47
N PRO A 12 20.83 -5.81 -5.52
CA PRO A 12 21.85 -5.73 -4.47
C PRO A 12 23.29 -5.68 -5.06
N PRO A 13 24.25 -5.03 -4.38
CA PRO A 13 25.67 -5.20 -4.69
C PRO A 13 26.02 -6.69 -4.58
N ALA A 14 26.80 -7.20 -5.53
CA ALA A 14 26.96 -8.62 -5.83
C ALA A 14 27.09 -9.53 -4.59
N PHE A 15 26.18 -10.51 -4.47
CA PHE A 15 26.32 -11.62 -3.53
C PHE A 15 27.17 -12.73 -4.17
N PRO A 16 28.19 -13.28 -3.49
CA PRO A 16 28.88 -14.47 -3.94
C PRO A 16 28.02 -15.72 -3.73
N GLY A 17 27.91 -16.56 -4.76
CA GLY A 17 27.38 -17.92 -4.67
C GLY A 17 25.99 -18.11 -5.30
N ASP A 18 25.75 -19.36 -5.70
CA ASP A 18 24.66 -19.83 -6.57
C ASP A 18 23.26 -19.82 -5.91
N ALA A 19 23.08 -19.04 -4.84
CA ALA A 19 21.81 -18.84 -4.19
C ALA A 19 20.96 -17.87 -5.03
N ALA A 20 19.86 -18.40 -5.58
CA ALA A 20 18.91 -17.64 -6.39
C ALA A 20 18.53 -16.32 -5.70
N ARG A 21 18.89 -15.21 -6.38
CA ARG A 21 18.53 -13.83 -6.05
C ARG A 21 17.01 -13.70 -6.05
N LEU A 22 16.36 -13.92 -4.90
CA LEU A 22 14.98 -13.50 -4.73
C LEU A 22 14.93 -12.00 -5.07
N PRO A 23 13.98 -11.55 -5.91
CA PRO A 23 13.80 -10.13 -6.16
C PRO A 23 13.73 -9.42 -4.81
N TYR A 24 14.52 -8.37 -4.66
CA TYR A 24 14.39 -7.49 -3.50
C TYR A 24 12.91 -7.09 -3.39
N PRO A 25 12.32 -7.07 -2.18
CA PRO A 25 10.93 -6.66 -2.03
C PRO A 25 10.70 -5.35 -2.80
N PRO A 26 9.52 -5.19 -3.44
CA PRO A 26 9.24 -3.98 -4.20
C PRO A 26 9.57 -2.75 -3.35
N ASP A 27 10.31 -1.81 -3.93
CA ASP A 27 10.60 -0.55 -3.27
C ASP A 27 9.29 0.05 -2.75
N PRO A 28 9.25 0.58 -1.51
CA PRO A 28 8.04 1.18 -0.99
C PRO A 28 7.58 2.32 -1.92
N PRO A 29 6.27 2.43 -2.20
CA PRO A 29 5.75 3.48 -3.06
C PRO A 29 6.07 4.85 -2.46
N ARG A 30 6.38 5.83 -3.32
CA ARG A 30 6.64 7.20 -2.86
C ARG A 30 5.34 7.86 -2.41
N VAL A 31 5.47 8.90 -1.60
CA VAL A 31 4.32 9.68 -1.11
C VAL A 31 3.48 10.21 -2.28
N GLU A 32 4.11 10.65 -3.37
CA GLU A 32 3.41 11.16 -4.54
C GLU A 32 2.56 10.09 -5.25
N GLU A 33 3.08 8.86 -5.29
CA GLU A 33 2.39 7.71 -5.88
C GLU A 33 1.20 7.29 -5.01
N ILE A 34 1.36 7.31 -3.68
CA ILE A 34 0.26 7.08 -2.73
C ILE A 34 -0.82 8.16 -2.91
N VAL A 35 -0.44 9.43 -2.96
CA VAL A 35 -1.39 10.55 -3.17
C VAL A 35 -2.10 10.41 -4.52
N ALA A 36 -1.39 9.98 -5.57
CA ALA A 36 -2.01 9.74 -6.88
C ALA A 36 -3.04 8.60 -6.83
N VAL A 37 -2.75 7.50 -6.13
CA VAL A 37 -3.70 6.39 -5.93
C VAL A 37 -4.93 6.85 -5.15
N MET A 38 -4.74 7.62 -4.08
CA MET A 38 -5.86 8.14 -3.28
C MET A 38 -6.76 9.06 -4.10
N ARG A 39 -6.17 9.96 -4.92
CA ARG A 39 -6.92 10.82 -5.85
C ARG A 39 -7.66 10.04 -6.93
N GLN A 40 -7.07 8.93 -7.41
CA GLN A 40 -7.68 8.10 -8.44
C GLN A 40 -8.92 7.35 -7.93
N ALA A 41 -8.99 7.04 -6.62
CA ALA A 41 -10.19 6.49 -6.00
C ALA A 41 -11.37 7.48 -6.04
N GLY A 42 -11.06 8.78 -6.01
CA GLY A 42 -12.03 9.86 -6.13
C GLY A 42 -12.87 10.08 -4.86
N GLU A 43 -13.77 11.06 -4.94
CA GLU A 43 -14.53 11.60 -3.79
C GLU A 43 -15.99 11.12 -3.74
N SER A 44 -16.37 10.14 -4.58
CA SER A 44 -17.69 9.50 -4.46
C SER A 44 -17.78 8.66 -3.19
N ASP A 45 -18.98 8.29 -2.74
CA ASP A 45 -19.15 7.40 -1.58
C ASP A 45 -18.31 6.10 -1.69
N HIS A 46 -18.23 5.53 -2.90
CA HIS A 46 -17.39 4.35 -3.15
C HIS A 46 -15.90 4.69 -3.14
N GLY A 47 -15.53 5.87 -3.64
CA GLY A 47 -14.17 6.37 -3.63
C GLY A 47 -13.65 6.62 -2.21
N LEU A 48 -14.45 7.29 -1.37
CA LEU A 48 -14.15 7.51 0.04
C LEU A 48 -13.99 6.19 0.80
N ARG A 49 -14.86 5.19 0.54
CA ARG A 49 -14.71 3.84 1.11
C ARG A 49 -13.40 3.17 0.69
N LEU A 50 -13.02 3.30 -0.58
CA LEU A 50 -11.75 2.75 -1.08
C LEU A 50 -10.54 3.46 -0.45
N GLN A 51 -10.57 4.78 -0.34
CA GLN A 51 -9.54 5.57 0.34
C GLN A 51 -9.40 5.13 1.81
N ALA A 52 -10.52 4.99 2.52
CA ALA A 52 -10.53 4.49 3.90
C ALA A 52 -9.94 3.08 4.01
N LEU A 53 -10.30 2.17 3.09
CA LEU A 53 -9.76 0.80 3.05
C LEU A 53 -8.24 0.79 2.87
N ILE A 54 -7.71 1.63 1.96
CA ILE A 54 -6.26 1.76 1.74
C ILE A 54 -5.56 2.25 3.02
N VAL A 55 -6.14 3.22 3.72
CA VAL A 55 -5.59 3.73 4.99
C VAL A 55 -5.61 2.66 6.08
N VAL A 56 -6.69 1.89 6.19
CA VAL A 56 -6.81 0.82 7.20
C VAL A 56 -5.78 -0.29 6.95
N LEU A 57 -5.64 -0.74 5.70
CA LEU A 57 -4.62 -1.73 5.33
C LEU A 57 -3.20 -1.24 5.67
N TRP A 58 -2.95 0.05 5.48
CA TRP A 58 -1.64 0.66 5.75
C TRP A 58 -1.38 0.88 7.24
N ARG A 59 -2.34 1.45 7.98
CA ARG A 59 -2.15 1.92 9.37
C ARG A 59 -2.32 0.82 10.41
N ALA A 60 -3.18 -0.16 10.14
CA ALA A 60 -3.47 -1.25 11.05
C ALA A 60 -2.76 -2.56 10.67
N GLU A 61 -1.97 -2.55 9.58
CA GLU A 61 -1.26 -3.71 9.03
C GLU A 61 -2.17 -4.95 8.83
N LEU A 62 -3.46 -4.69 8.56
CA LEU A 62 -4.44 -5.74 8.40
C LEU A 62 -4.23 -6.48 7.08
N ARG A 63 -4.47 -7.78 7.12
CA ARG A 63 -4.59 -8.57 5.90
C ARG A 63 -5.86 -8.15 5.17
N ILE A 64 -5.84 -8.27 3.84
CA ILE A 64 -7.00 -7.87 3.01
C ILE A 64 -8.32 -8.52 3.45
N GLY A 65 -8.28 -9.79 3.88
CA GLY A 65 -9.46 -10.48 4.40
C GLY A 65 -9.97 -9.91 5.74
N GLU A 66 -9.08 -9.46 6.62
CA GLU A 66 -9.43 -8.86 7.91
C GLU A 66 -10.04 -7.47 7.71
N ALA A 67 -9.43 -6.65 6.85
CA ALA A 67 -9.93 -5.32 6.53
C ALA A 67 -11.31 -5.37 5.83
N MET A 68 -11.56 -6.40 5.00
CA MET A 68 -12.88 -6.60 4.39
C MET A 68 -13.93 -7.15 5.36
N ALA A 69 -13.50 -7.84 6.42
CA ALA A 69 -14.39 -8.33 7.48
C ALA A 69 -14.70 -7.26 8.54
N LEU A 70 -14.07 -6.09 8.46
CA LEU A 70 -14.19 -5.02 9.44
C LEU A 70 -15.62 -4.43 9.45
N THR A 71 -16.15 -4.25 10.65
CA THR A 71 -17.47 -3.66 10.90
C THR A 71 -17.35 -2.42 11.79
N GLU A 72 -18.41 -1.62 11.88
CA GLU A 72 -18.41 -0.39 12.70
C GLU A 72 -18.03 -0.61 14.18
N PRO A 73 -18.48 -1.68 14.86
CA PRO A 73 -18.07 -1.97 16.25
C PRO A 73 -16.58 -2.24 16.44
N ASP A 74 -15.86 -2.61 15.39
CA ASP A 74 -14.42 -2.87 15.46
C ASP A 74 -13.60 -1.56 15.51
N LEU A 75 -14.23 -0.42 15.24
CA LEU A 75 -13.62 0.91 15.21
C LEU A 75 -13.86 1.67 16.51
N ASP A 76 -12.76 2.04 17.20
CA ASP A 76 -12.81 2.92 18.37
C ASP A 76 -12.26 4.32 18.01
N PRO A 77 -13.12 5.35 17.85
CA PRO A 77 -12.69 6.70 17.49
C PRO A 77 -11.87 7.38 18.61
N SER A 78 -11.94 6.89 19.84
CA SER A 78 -11.23 7.48 20.99
C SER A 78 -9.79 6.98 21.11
N ARG A 79 -9.50 5.80 20.56
CA ARG A 79 -8.22 5.11 20.72
C ARG A 79 -7.27 5.31 19.55
N GLY A 80 -7.82 5.52 18.34
CA GLY A 80 -7.03 5.71 17.12
C GLY A 80 -6.13 4.53 16.78
N SER A 81 -5.30 4.70 15.74
CA SER A 81 -4.22 3.78 15.39
C SER A 81 -2.90 4.33 15.99
N PRO A 82 -2.07 3.49 16.64
CA PRO A 82 -0.83 3.92 17.29
C PRO A 82 0.21 4.56 16.36
#